data_AF-A0A529ZMX8-F1
#
_entry.id   AF-A0A529ZMX8-F1
#
_cell.length_a   1.000
_cell.length_b   1.000
_cell.length_c   1.000
_cell.angle_alpha   90.00
_cell.angle_beta   90.00
_cell.angle_gamma   90.00
#
_symmetry.space_group_name_H-M   'P 1'
#
loop_
_entity.id
_entity.type
_entity.pdbx_description
1 polymer ?
#
loop_
_entity_poly.entity_id
_entity_poly.type
_entity_poly.pdbx_seq_one_letter_code
_entity_poly.pdbx_strand_id
1 'polypeptide(L)'
;GASDFSLDLLSSGPSLPLTLGRADSPVKVEVQSLSAKMAGESTQARLDVSAILPSVVASQAKVDGLTLALHSDAFDLKGRAGPISGTVSLDRIGLDNPLIAPLIAGKVVAKVNGWLAPDSVAVDNGSLTSDALNSQVAGRVSLGDGAVDLNMKAEVASSALPAAVRGMLGETAQLSAALKRDANGNVNI
;
A
#
# COMPACT_ATOMS: atom_id res chain seq x y z
N GLY A 1 -14.99 10.90 26.26
CA GLY A 1 -16.21 10.07 26.24
C GLY A 1 -15.98 8.98 25.23
N ALA A 2 -16.16 7.72 25.63
CA ALA A 2 -16.12 6.60 24.69
C ALA A 2 -17.27 6.74 23.70
N SER A 3 -16.99 6.57 22.41
CA SER A 3 -17.99 6.60 21.36
C SER A 3 -17.61 5.53 20.37
N ASP A 4 -18.29 4.40 20.46
CA ASP A 4 -18.08 3.31 19.52
C ASP A 4 -18.78 3.67 18.20
N PHE A 5 -18.12 3.39 17.08
CA PHE A 5 -18.61 3.67 15.74
C PHE A 5 -18.42 2.44 14.86
N SER A 6 -19.44 2.09 14.09
CA SER A 6 -19.34 1.08 13.04
C SER A 6 -19.99 1.63 11.78
N LEU A 7 -19.29 1.49 10.67
CA LEU A 7 -19.79 1.73 9.32
C LEU A 7 -19.57 0.47 8.50
N ASP A 8 -20.65 -0.09 7.98
CA ASP A 8 -20.60 -1.24 7.09
C ASP A 8 -21.35 -0.89 5.79
N LEU A 9 -20.62 -0.91 4.69
CA LEU A 9 -21.14 -0.81 3.34
C LEU A 9 -20.91 -2.14 2.65
N LEU A 10 -21.99 -2.79 2.24
CA LEU A 10 -21.95 -4.04 1.49
C LEU A 10 -22.83 -3.87 0.26
N SER A 11 -22.27 -4.10 -0.93
CA SER A 11 -23.10 -4.19 -2.13
C SER A 11 -23.88 -5.51 -2.11
N SER A 12 -25.21 -5.44 -2.13
CA SER A 12 -26.12 -6.59 -2.20
C SER A 12 -26.26 -7.17 -3.62
N GLY A 13 -25.52 -6.64 -4.59
CA GLY A 13 -25.54 -7.02 -6.00
C GLY A 13 -24.17 -6.77 -6.66
N PRO A 14 -24.09 -6.26 -7.91
CA PRO A 14 -22.81 -5.90 -8.51
C PRO A 14 -22.11 -4.82 -7.68
N SER A 15 -20.78 -4.76 -7.75
CA SER A 15 -19.98 -3.76 -7.05
C SER A 15 -20.44 -2.32 -7.35
N LEU A 16 -20.37 -1.44 -6.34
CA LEU A 16 -20.74 -0.04 -6.47
C LEU A 16 -19.63 0.74 -7.20
N PRO A 17 -19.88 1.31 -8.40
CA PRO A 17 -18.90 2.14 -9.07
C PRO A 17 -18.83 3.53 -8.45
N LEU A 18 -17.63 3.97 -8.10
CA LEU A 18 -17.30 5.30 -7.62
C LEU A 18 -16.25 5.92 -8.54
N THR A 19 -16.35 7.24 -8.75
CA THR A 19 -15.29 8.01 -9.41
C THR A 19 -14.75 9.02 -8.41
N LEU A 20 -13.46 8.94 -8.13
CA LEU A 20 -12.73 9.77 -7.18
C LEU A 20 -11.70 10.62 -7.92
N GLY A 21 -11.21 11.68 -7.27
CA GLY A 21 -10.15 12.53 -7.82
C GLY A 21 -10.68 13.69 -8.67
N ARG A 22 -9.75 14.40 -9.31
CA ARG A 22 -10.05 15.55 -10.18
C ARG A 22 -10.49 15.08 -11.56
N ALA A 23 -11.26 15.91 -12.27
CA ALA A 23 -11.80 15.56 -13.59
C ALA A 23 -10.71 15.29 -14.65
N ASP A 24 -9.51 15.87 -14.48
CA ASP A 24 -8.34 15.66 -15.34
C ASP A 24 -7.58 14.35 -15.04
N SER A 25 -7.83 13.73 -13.89
CA SER A 25 -7.22 12.46 -13.49
C SER A 25 -8.17 11.65 -12.59
N PRO A 26 -9.30 11.15 -13.15
CA PRO A 26 -10.27 10.39 -12.39
C PRO A 26 -9.73 9.01 -12.03
N VAL A 27 -10.08 8.55 -10.82
CA VAL A 27 -9.84 7.18 -10.36
C VAL A 27 -11.20 6.49 -10.26
N LYS A 28 -11.41 5.46 -11.09
CA LYS A 28 -12.63 4.64 -11.04
C LYS A 28 -12.41 3.48 -10.08
N VAL A 29 -13.30 3.32 -9.12
CA VAL A 29 -13.23 2.29 -8.08
C VAL A 29 -14.52 1.50 -8.08
N GLU A 30 -14.44 0.18 -8.11
CA GLU A 30 -15.56 -0.70 -7.80
C GLU A 30 -15.45 -1.11 -6.34
N VAL A 31 -16.50 -0.85 -5.55
CA VAL A 31 -16.55 -1.18 -4.13
C VAL A 31 -17.53 -2.34 -3.93
N GLN A 32 -17.02 -3.49 -3.46
CA GLN A 32 -17.87 -4.62 -3.05
C GLN A 32 -18.25 -4.50 -1.58
N SER A 33 -17.26 -4.20 -0.73
CA SER A 33 -17.48 -3.98 0.69
C SER A 33 -16.49 -2.96 1.26
N LEU A 34 -16.95 -2.25 2.29
CA LEU A 34 -16.14 -1.39 3.14
C LEU A 34 -16.67 -1.50 4.57
N SER A 35 -15.79 -1.77 5.52
CA SER A 35 -16.12 -1.82 6.94
C SER A 35 -15.12 -0.96 7.69
N ALA A 36 -15.61 -0.13 8.59
CA ALA A 36 -14.79 0.66 9.50
C ALA A 36 -15.40 0.57 10.90
N LYS A 37 -14.61 0.12 11.86
CA LYS A 37 -15.00 -0.02 13.26
C LYS A 37 -14.03 0.76 14.13
N MET A 38 -14.59 1.42 15.12
CA MET A 38 -13.87 2.16 16.12
C MET A 38 -14.49 1.87 17.48
N ALA A 39 -13.65 1.56 18.45
CA ALA A 39 -14.08 1.27 19.81
C ALA A 39 -13.15 1.92 20.83
N GLY A 40 -13.72 2.34 21.96
CA GLY A 40 -12.98 2.90 23.08
C GLY A 40 -12.89 4.43 23.08
N GLU A 41 -11.87 4.95 23.75
CA GLU A 41 -11.69 6.40 23.92
C GLU A 41 -11.04 7.03 22.69
N SER A 42 -11.47 8.24 22.33
CA SER A 42 -11.01 8.90 21.09
C SER A 42 -9.51 9.18 21.02
N THR A 43 -8.78 9.17 22.13
CA THR A 43 -7.33 9.36 22.19
C THR A 43 -6.54 8.05 22.17
N GLN A 44 -7.20 6.90 22.31
CA GLN A 44 -6.61 5.56 22.29
C GLN A 44 -7.62 4.55 21.72
N ALA A 45 -8.19 4.89 20.56
CA ALA A 45 -9.25 4.11 19.95
C ALA A 45 -8.66 2.88 19.25
N ARG A 46 -9.31 1.72 19.42
CA ARG A 46 -9.07 0.59 18.52
C ARG A 46 -9.76 0.89 17.19
N LEU A 47 -9.03 0.76 16.09
CA LEU A 47 -9.54 0.94 14.73
C LEU A 47 -9.36 -0.34 13.92
N ASP A 48 -10.42 -0.73 13.23
CA ASP A 48 -10.39 -1.81 12.24
C ASP A 48 -11.03 -1.30 10.96
N VAL A 49 -10.30 -1.31 9.86
CA VAL A 49 -10.79 -0.91 8.54
C VAL A 49 -10.53 -2.04 7.56
N SER A 50 -11.54 -2.44 6.80
CA SER A 50 -11.37 -3.38 5.70
C SER A 50 -12.14 -2.94 4.47
N ALA A 51 -11.64 -3.30 3.30
CA ALA A 51 -12.30 -3.03 2.04
C ALA A 51 -12.02 -4.15 1.03
N ILE A 52 -13.02 -4.44 0.19
CA ILE A 52 -12.88 -5.30 -0.97
C ILE A 52 -13.26 -4.47 -2.19
N LEU A 53 -12.28 -4.22 -3.06
CA LEU A 53 -12.40 -3.41 -4.26
C LEU A 53 -12.08 -4.30 -5.48
N PRO A 54 -13.11 -4.83 -6.18
CA PRO A 54 -12.89 -5.70 -7.33
C PRO A 54 -12.03 -5.09 -8.45
N SER A 55 -12.11 -3.77 -8.64
CA SER A 55 -11.39 -3.06 -9.68
C SER A 55 -11.06 -1.63 -9.24
N VAL A 56 -9.83 -1.20 -9.48
CA VAL A 56 -9.39 0.19 -9.36
C VAL A 56 -8.66 0.58 -10.63
N VAL A 57 -9.14 1.61 -11.32
CA VAL A 57 -8.56 2.10 -12.58
C VAL A 57 -8.17 3.56 -12.42
N ALA A 58 -6.87 3.82 -12.52
CA ALA A 58 -6.27 5.14 -12.63
C ALA A 58 -5.59 5.30 -14.00
N SER A 59 -5.14 6.51 -14.33
CA SER A 59 -4.60 6.86 -15.66
C SER A 59 -3.42 5.98 -16.12
N GLN A 60 -2.62 5.44 -15.19
CA GLN A 60 -1.42 4.66 -15.50
C GLN A 60 -1.44 3.23 -14.95
N ALA A 61 -2.49 2.85 -14.23
CA ALA A 61 -2.55 1.56 -13.57
C ALA A 61 -3.97 1.05 -13.44
N LYS A 62 -4.12 -0.26 -13.62
CA LYS A 62 -5.33 -1.00 -13.28
C LYS A 62 -5.00 -2.04 -12.22
N VAL A 63 -5.77 -2.09 -11.15
CA VAL A 63 -5.65 -3.10 -10.09
C VAL A 63 -6.93 -3.92 -10.08
N ASP A 64 -6.80 -5.24 -10.07
CA ASP A 64 -7.92 -6.16 -9.91
C ASP A 64 -7.84 -6.86 -8.55
N GLY A 65 -9.01 -7.12 -7.95
CA GLY A 65 -9.15 -7.96 -6.75
C GLY A 65 -8.47 -7.40 -5.50
N LEU A 66 -8.51 -6.09 -5.30
CA LEU A 66 -7.87 -5.47 -4.14
C LEU A 66 -8.66 -5.78 -2.86
N THR A 67 -7.96 -6.32 -1.87
CA THR A 67 -8.43 -6.49 -0.49
C THR A 67 -7.51 -5.73 0.45
N LEU A 68 -8.09 -4.89 1.30
CA LEU A 68 -7.39 -4.10 2.31
C LEU A 68 -7.88 -4.51 3.69
N ALA A 69 -6.95 -4.62 4.64
CA ALA A 69 -7.21 -4.67 6.06
C ALA A 69 -6.20 -3.76 6.77
N LEU A 70 -6.67 -2.86 7.63
CA LEU A 70 -5.89 -1.96 8.45
C LEU A 70 -6.40 -2.05 9.88
N HIS A 71 -5.48 -2.07 10.83
CA HIS A 71 -5.75 -2.20 12.25
C HIS A 71 -4.89 -1.22 13.05
N SER A 72 -5.44 -0.74 14.16
CA SER A 72 -4.72 0.01 15.19
C SER A 72 -5.30 -0.34 16.56
N ASP A 73 -4.45 -0.63 17.54
CA ASP A 73 -4.91 -0.89 18.91
C ASP A 73 -5.03 0.38 19.77
N ALA A 74 -4.43 1.50 19.36
CA ALA A 74 -4.29 2.69 20.21
C ALA A 74 -4.19 3.99 19.40
N PHE A 75 -5.15 4.23 18.52
CA PHE A 75 -5.17 5.40 17.66
C PHE A 75 -5.74 6.63 18.38
N ASP A 76 -4.98 7.72 18.40
CA ASP A 76 -5.48 9.04 18.78
C ASP A 76 -6.16 9.69 17.57
N LEU A 77 -7.50 9.74 17.58
CA LEU A 77 -8.31 10.37 16.54
C LEU A 77 -8.10 11.89 16.49
N LYS A 78 -7.85 12.52 17.65
CA LYS A 78 -7.66 13.97 17.73
C LYS A 78 -6.28 14.35 17.19
N GLY A 79 -5.26 13.61 17.59
CA GLY A 79 -3.90 13.73 17.09
C GLY A 79 -3.70 13.17 15.69
N ARG A 80 -4.63 12.33 15.18
CA ARG A 80 -4.45 11.52 13.95
C ARG A 80 -3.13 10.75 13.98
N ALA A 81 -2.86 10.11 15.11
CA ALA A 81 -1.59 9.45 15.36
C ALA A 81 -1.79 8.13 16.11
N GLY A 82 -0.90 7.17 15.88
CA GLY A 82 -0.97 5.89 16.58
C GLY A 82 -0.28 4.77 15.83
N PRO A 83 -0.16 3.59 16.46
CA PRO A 83 0.38 2.42 15.80
C PRO A 83 -0.58 1.96 14.70
N ILE A 84 -0.06 1.53 13.56
CA ILE A 84 -0.86 0.98 12.48
C ILE A 84 -0.24 -0.33 11.99
N SER A 85 -1.10 -1.30 11.72
CA SER A 85 -0.73 -2.52 11.01
C SER A 85 -1.71 -2.74 9.87
N GLY A 86 -1.22 -3.23 8.73
CA GLY A 86 -2.07 -3.37 7.56
C GLY A 86 -1.61 -4.45 6.60
N THR A 87 -2.55 -4.97 5.84
CA THR A 87 -2.34 -5.89 4.73
C THR A 87 -3.13 -5.39 3.53
N VAL A 88 -2.47 -5.33 2.38
CA VAL A 88 -3.09 -5.14 1.07
C VAL A 88 -2.79 -6.38 0.25
N SER A 89 -3.81 -7.00 -0.31
CA SER A 89 -3.67 -8.07 -1.30
C SER A 89 -4.35 -7.64 -2.57
N LEU A 90 -3.80 -8.02 -3.71
CA LEU A 90 -4.37 -7.71 -5.01
C LEU A 90 -4.03 -8.84 -5.97
N ASP A 91 -4.97 -9.18 -6.85
CA ASP A 91 -4.86 -10.34 -7.73
C ASP A 91 -3.97 -10.04 -8.93
N ARG A 92 -3.97 -8.77 -9.38
CA ARG A 92 -3.19 -8.33 -10.53
C ARG A 92 -2.99 -6.82 -10.55
N ILE A 93 -1.79 -6.37 -10.96
CA ILE A 93 -1.52 -4.98 -11.35
C ILE A 93 -1.23 -4.94 -12.85
N GLY A 94 -2.07 -4.25 -13.61
CA GLY A 94 -1.74 -3.79 -14.95
C GLY A 94 -0.96 -2.49 -14.84
N LEU A 95 0.37 -2.56 -15.05
CA LEU A 95 1.27 -1.41 -15.10
C LEU A 95 1.95 -1.37 -16.47
N ASP A 96 1.91 -0.21 -17.14
CA ASP A 96 2.57 0.00 -18.44
C ASP A 96 4.05 0.38 -18.26
N ASN A 97 4.82 -0.51 -17.62
CA ASN A 97 6.25 -0.37 -17.49
C ASN A 97 6.93 -1.75 -17.62
N PRO A 98 7.64 -2.02 -18.73
CA PRO A 98 8.21 -3.33 -19.01
C PRO A 98 9.33 -3.75 -18.04
N LEU A 99 9.90 -2.81 -17.27
CA LEU A 99 10.93 -3.11 -16.27
C LEU A 99 10.33 -3.54 -14.92
N ILE A 100 9.12 -3.05 -14.59
CA ILE A 100 8.48 -3.28 -13.29
C ILE A 100 7.40 -4.36 -13.41
N ALA A 101 6.65 -4.39 -14.51
CA ALA A 101 5.53 -5.32 -14.69
C ALA A 101 5.88 -6.80 -14.42
N PRO A 102 7.05 -7.33 -14.82
CA PRO A 102 7.43 -8.71 -14.48
C PRO A 102 7.65 -8.96 -12.99
N LEU A 103 8.04 -7.94 -12.22
CA LEU A 103 8.32 -8.05 -10.78
C LEU A 103 7.04 -8.14 -9.94
N ILE A 104 5.93 -7.61 -10.46
CA ILE A 104 4.63 -7.54 -9.78
C ILE A 104 3.54 -8.29 -10.55
N ALA A 105 3.95 -9.22 -11.42
CA ALA A 105 3.03 -10.08 -12.15
C ALA A 105 2.32 -11.03 -11.16
N GLY A 106 1.06 -11.32 -11.45
CA GLY A 106 0.23 -12.17 -10.61
C GLY A 106 -0.20 -11.49 -9.31
N LYS A 107 -0.43 -12.32 -8.30
CA LYS A 107 -0.90 -11.87 -6.98
C LYS A 107 0.21 -11.14 -6.25
N VAL A 108 -0.14 -10.01 -5.65
CA VAL A 108 0.77 -9.23 -4.83
C VAL A 108 0.17 -9.05 -3.44
N VAL A 109 1.01 -9.20 -2.42
CA VAL A 109 0.63 -8.97 -1.02
C VAL A 109 1.62 -8.00 -0.40
N ALA A 110 1.12 -6.87 0.08
CA ALA A 110 1.86 -5.93 0.89
C ALA A 110 1.42 -6.03 2.36
N LYS A 111 2.37 -5.98 3.29
CA LYS A 111 2.10 -5.86 4.72
C LYS A 111 2.87 -4.67 5.27
N VAL A 112 2.31 -4.01 6.27
CA VAL A 112 2.95 -2.86 6.93
C VAL A 112 2.70 -2.92 8.42
N ASN A 113 3.72 -2.59 9.20
CA ASN A 113 3.62 -2.24 10.60
C ASN A 113 4.40 -0.94 10.80
N GLY A 114 3.82 -0.02 11.55
CA GLY A 114 4.43 1.29 11.74
C GLY A 114 3.62 2.22 12.62
N TRP A 115 3.90 3.50 12.47
CA TRP A 115 3.29 4.57 13.24
C TRP A 115 2.82 5.69 12.32
N LEU A 116 1.54 6.07 12.44
CA LEU A 116 1.02 7.27 11.81
C LEU A 116 1.22 8.46 12.76
N ALA A 117 1.68 9.57 12.19
CA ALA A 117 1.70 10.89 12.80
C ALA A 117 0.91 11.87 11.90
N PRO A 118 0.55 13.07 12.39
CA PRO A 118 -0.28 14.00 11.64
C PRO A 118 0.26 14.36 10.26
N ASP A 119 1.58 14.35 10.10
CA ASP A 119 2.33 14.81 8.95
C ASP A 119 3.31 13.76 8.41
N SER A 120 3.34 12.55 8.97
CA SER A 120 4.28 11.52 8.57
C SER A 120 3.81 10.10 8.89
N VAL A 121 4.37 9.14 8.17
CA VAL A 121 4.21 7.71 8.43
C VAL A 121 5.61 7.14 8.65
N ALA A 122 5.86 6.56 9.82
CA ALA A 122 7.02 5.70 10.03
C ALA A 122 6.61 4.26 9.73
N VAL A 123 7.44 3.57 8.97
CA VAL A 123 7.31 2.14 8.65
C VAL A 123 8.43 1.41 9.39
N ASP A 124 8.07 0.67 10.43
CA ASP A 124 9.02 -0.13 11.20
C ASP A 124 9.40 -1.38 10.42
N ASN A 125 8.40 -2.03 9.81
CA ASN A 125 8.58 -3.17 8.93
C ASN A 125 7.42 -3.27 7.92
N GLY A 126 7.75 -3.11 6.66
CA GLY A 126 6.88 -3.38 5.52
C GLY A 126 7.42 -4.54 4.70
N SER A 127 6.53 -5.26 4.03
CA SER A 127 6.91 -6.28 3.04
C SER A 127 6.06 -6.16 1.80
N LEU A 128 6.64 -6.50 0.65
CA LEU A 128 5.91 -6.67 -0.61
C LEU A 128 6.34 -7.98 -1.25
N THR A 129 5.37 -8.84 -1.51
CA THR A 129 5.58 -10.19 -2.04
C THR A 129 4.75 -10.41 -3.29
N SER A 130 5.35 -10.97 -4.33
CA SER A 130 4.74 -11.50 -5.55
C SER A 130 5.41 -12.84 -5.90
N ASP A 131 5.06 -13.43 -7.04
CA ASP A 131 5.70 -14.65 -7.55
C ASP A 131 7.19 -14.44 -7.87
N ALA A 132 7.60 -13.20 -8.19
CA ALA A 132 8.95 -12.87 -8.66
C ALA A 132 9.73 -11.96 -7.70
N LEU A 133 9.08 -11.43 -6.65
CA LEU A 133 9.64 -10.44 -5.75
C LEU A 133 9.28 -10.78 -4.31
N ASN A 134 10.28 -10.79 -3.42
CA ASN A 134 10.08 -10.77 -1.99
C ASN A 134 10.91 -9.64 -1.39
N SER A 135 10.27 -8.63 -0.81
CA SER A 135 10.96 -7.45 -0.32
C SER A 135 10.53 -7.05 1.09
N GLN A 136 11.45 -6.36 1.75
CA GLN A 136 11.31 -5.75 3.06
C GLN A 136 11.66 -4.26 2.95
N VAL A 137 10.87 -3.42 3.59
CA VAL A 137 10.99 -1.96 3.55
C VAL A 137 10.85 -1.40 4.96
N ALA A 138 11.69 -0.43 5.32
CA ALA A 138 11.56 0.34 6.55
C ALA A 138 11.97 1.80 6.29
N GLY A 139 11.40 2.74 7.05
CA GLY A 139 11.77 4.14 6.95
C GLY A 139 10.63 5.10 7.28
N ARG A 140 10.62 6.27 6.66
CA ARG A 140 9.64 7.32 6.92
C ARG A 140 9.19 8.00 5.63
N VAL A 141 7.92 8.36 5.61
CA VAL A 141 7.30 9.20 4.58
C VAL A 141 6.71 10.42 5.26
N SER A 142 7.04 11.61 4.78
CA SER A 142 6.36 12.86 5.12
C SER A 142 5.13 13.01 4.24
N LEU A 143 3.98 13.29 4.86
CA LEU A 143 2.70 13.52 4.20
C LEU A 143 2.52 14.98 3.78
N GLY A 144 3.26 15.91 4.39
CA GLY A 144 3.15 17.34 4.11
C GLY A 144 3.82 17.74 2.79
N ASP A 145 5.08 17.34 2.62
CA ASP A 145 5.92 17.69 1.46
C ASP A 145 6.25 16.47 0.56
N GLY A 146 5.82 15.28 0.95
CA GLY A 146 6.09 14.05 0.20
C GLY A 146 7.56 13.61 0.28
N ALA A 147 8.35 14.10 1.24
CA ALA A 147 9.70 13.61 1.46
C ALA A 147 9.67 12.13 1.88
N VAL A 148 10.62 11.34 1.38
CA VAL A 148 10.69 9.90 1.59
C VAL A 148 12.12 9.53 1.97
N ASP A 149 12.28 8.74 3.03
CA ASP A 149 13.54 8.07 3.37
C ASP A 149 13.21 6.61 3.66
N LEU A 150 13.49 5.73 2.70
CA LEU A 150 13.17 4.31 2.77
C LEU A 150 14.41 3.46 2.49
N ASN A 151 14.61 2.45 3.33
CA ASN A 151 15.56 1.38 3.09
C ASN A 151 14.79 0.16 2.62
N MET A 152 15.23 -0.42 1.52
CA MET A 152 14.62 -1.61 0.92
C MET A 152 15.65 -2.71 0.74
N LYS A 153 15.24 -3.93 1.03
CA LYS A 153 15.94 -5.17 0.65
C LYS A 153 14.95 -6.02 -0.13
N ALA A 154 15.38 -6.59 -1.25
CA ALA A 154 14.54 -7.42 -2.08
C ALA A 154 15.30 -8.63 -2.60
N GLU A 155 14.64 -9.77 -2.64
CA GLU A 155 15.02 -10.92 -3.41
C GLU A 155 14.12 -10.98 -4.65
N VAL A 156 14.74 -11.12 -5.82
CA VAL A 156 14.05 -11.08 -7.10
C VAL A 156 14.42 -12.29 -7.93
N ALA A 157 13.44 -12.94 -8.55
CA ALA A 157 13.70 -13.99 -9.54
C ALA A 157 14.43 -13.40 -10.75
N SER A 158 15.59 -13.98 -11.11
CA SER A 158 16.39 -13.46 -12.23
C SER A 158 15.63 -13.47 -13.56
N SER A 159 14.67 -14.39 -13.72
CA SER A 159 13.77 -14.45 -14.88
C SER A 159 12.88 -13.20 -15.05
N ALA A 160 12.61 -12.46 -13.97
CA ALA A 160 11.82 -11.24 -13.98
C ALA A 160 12.66 -9.96 -14.17
N LEU A 161 14.00 -10.05 -14.07
CA LEU A 161 14.90 -8.92 -14.31
C LEU A 161 15.12 -8.66 -15.81
N PRO A 162 15.63 -7.49 -16.22
CA PRO A 162 15.95 -7.21 -17.63
C PRO A 162 16.96 -8.22 -18.21
N ALA A 163 16.79 -8.59 -19.49
CA ALA A 163 17.61 -9.62 -20.14
C ALA A 163 19.12 -9.34 -20.06
N ALA A 164 19.51 -8.05 -20.07
CA ALA A 164 20.90 -7.61 -19.99
C ALA A 164 21.64 -8.06 -18.72
N VAL A 165 20.93 -8.31 -17.61
CA VAL A 165 21.55 -8.72 -16.34
C VAL A 165 21.39 -10.21 -16.03
N ARG A 166 20.50 -10.93 -16.73
CA ARG A 166 20.17 -12.33 -16.42
C ARG A 166 21.36 -13.28 -16.54
N GLY A 167 22.22 -13.07 -17.55
CA GLY A 167 23.37 -13.94 -17.81
C GLY A 167 24.46 -13.91 -16.73
N MET A 168 24.37 -12.98 -15.78
CA MET A 168 25.34 -12.78 -14.70
C MET A 168 24.81 -13.21 -13.32
N LEU A 169 23.54 -13.65 -13.25
CA LEU A 169 22.82 -13.90 -12.00
C LEU A 169 22.45 -15.39 -11.87
N GLY A 170 22.33 -15.86 -10.62
CA GLY A 170 21.81 -17.19 -10.31
C GLY A 170 20.28 -17.25 -10.49
N GLU A 171 19.61 -18.17 -9.79
CA GLU A 171 18.13 -18.27 -9.83
C GLU A 171 17.44 -17.01 -9.31
N THR A 172 17.99 -16.43 -8.23
CA THR A 172 17.54 -15.16 -7.64
C THR A 172 18.68 -14.15 -7.53
N ALA A 173 18.31 -12.88 -7.41
CA ALA A 173 19.21 -11.76 -7.18
C ALA A 173 18.77 -11.00 -5.93
N GLN A 174 19.75 -10.63 -5.10
CA GLN A 174 19.51 -9.74 -3.96
C GLN A 174 19.74 -8.29 -4.37
N LEU A 175 18.76 -7.46 -4.08
CA LEU A 175 18.79 -6.02 -4.30
C LEU A 175 18.70 -5.31 -2.95
N SER A 176 19.43 -4.23 -2.79
CA SER A 176 19.30 -3.32 -1.66
C SER A 176 19.38 -1.89 -2.17
N ALA A 177 18.49 -1.03 -1.68
CA ALA A 177 18.42 0.36 -2.11
C ALA A 177 18.03 1.25 -0.94
N ALA A 178 18.58 2.46 -0.92
CA ALA A 178 18.16 3.53 -0.03
C ALA A 178 17.52 4.63 -0.87
N LEU A 179 16.21 4.74 -0.83
CA LEU A 179 15.46 5.76 -1.56
C LEU A 179 15.33 6.99 -0.68
N LYS A 180 15.93 8.10 -1.13
CA LYS A 180 15.73 9.43 -0.54
C LYS A 180 15.10 10.37 -1.54
N ARG A 181 13.86 10.77 -1.28
CA ARG A 181 13.17 11.83 -2.01
C ARG A 181 13.07 13.06 -1.12
N ASP A 182 13.57 14.21 -1.58
CA ASP A 182 13.40 15.47 -0.84
C ASP A 182 12.05 16.14 -1.14
N ALA A 183 11.78 17.25 -0.44
CA ALA A 183 10.57 18.05 -0.61
C ALA A 183 10.41 18.65 -2.03
N ASN A 184 11.52 18.84 -2.76
CA ASN A 184 11.52 19.34 -4.13
C ASN A 184 11.26 18.22 -5.15
N GLY A 185 11.19 16.98 -4.69
CA GLY A 185 11.04 15.80 -5.52
C GLY A 185 12.34 15.28 -6.12
N ASN A 186 13.49 15.78 -5.67
CA ASN A 186 14.78 15.21 -6.07
C ASN A 186 14.93 13.83 -5.46
N VAL A 187 15.38 12.87 -6.27
CA VAL A 187 15.54 11.47 -5.86
C VAL A 187 17.01 11.12 -5.85
N ASN A 188 17.50 10.64 -4.71
CA ASN A 188 18.80 9.99 -4.55
C ASN A 188 18.55 8.50 -4.27
N ILE A 189 19.24 7.64 -5.03
CA ILE A 189 19.14 6.16 -4.98
C ILE A 189 20.55 5.59 -4.85
#